data_AF-A0A2A4Z1I3-F1
#
_entry.id   AF-A0A2A4Z1I3-F1
#
_cell.length_a   1.000
_cell.length_b   1.000
_cell.length_c   1.000
_cell.angle_alpha   90.00
_cell.angle_beta   90.00
_cell.angle_gamma   90.00
#
_symmetry.space_group_name_H-M   'P 1'
#
loop_
_entity.id
_entity.type
_entity.pdbx_description
1 polymer ?
#
loop_
_entity_poly.entity_id
_entity_poly.type
_entity_poly.pdbx_seq_one_letter_code
_entity_poly.pdbx_strand_id
1 'polypeptide(L)'
;MTLDFLPQLAFVYLLLFGRIGAIIMLLPGFGEAYVSTRIRLIFALLLTLVFYPMLNVSFALIPESLSGVFMLMMQEILIGLFIGASIKLFMSALGMAGMVVAMQTGLGSAMSFDPNQGSQAPFFATILNLMAVTLIFVTDLHHLFFRAMIDSYALFPTNSSEFIPIGDFAAMAMESISRSFYLAMQMSAPFILYGVVFNVGLGILAKLMPQIQIYFVAMPANIGIGFILMMLLVGSMVTWFLDRFGSMMLEFVI
;
A
#
# COMPACT_ATOMS: atom_id res chain seq x y z
N MET A 1 28.64 -14.17 34.59
CA MET A 1 27.93 -13.74 33.36
C MET A 1 27.07 -14.92 32.96
N THR A 2 25.82 -14.92 33.44
CA THR A 2 24.94 -16.11 33.52
C THR A 2 24.36 -16.46 32.16
N LEU A 3 24.15 -17.75 31.91
CA LEU A 3 23.61 -18.32 30.65
C LEU A 3 22.16 -17.86 30.35
N ASP A 4 21.52 -17.13 31.26
CA ASP A 4 20.16 -16.58 31.12
C ASP A 4 20.05 -15.36 30.19
N PHE A 5 21.19 -14.79 29.76
CA PHE A 5 21.21 -13.69 28.79
C PHE A 5 20.78 -14.14 27.38
N LEU A 6 21.13 -15.37 26.98
CA LEU A 6 20.84 -15.88 25.64
C LEU A 6 19.33 -16.09 25.40
N PRO A 7 18.55 -16.69 26.33
CA PRO A 7 17.10 -16.79 26.18
C PRO A 7 16.40 -15.43 26.09
N GLN A 8 16.83 -14.45 26.89
CA GLN A 8 16.22 -13.12 26.88
C GLN A 8 16.50 -12.38 25.56
N LEU A 9 17.73 -12.47 25.07
CA LEU A 9 18.10 -11.89 23.78
C LEU A 9 17.32 -12.54 22.63
N ALA A 10 17.21 -13.87 22.62
CA ALA A 10 16.43 -14.60 21.63
C ALA A 10 14.93 -14.23 21.66
N PHE A 11 14.36 -14.07 22.86
CA PHE A 11 12.98 -13.67 23.04
C PHE A 11 12.69 -12.27 22.47
N VAL A 12 13.53 -11.29 22.82
CA VAL A 12 13.40 -9.92 22.31
C VAL A 12 13.56 -9.89 20.79
N TYR A 13 14.56 -10.61 20.27
CA TYR A 13 14.79 -10.71 18.83
C TYR A 13 13.56 -11.27 18.10
N LEU A 14 12.90 -12.30 18.66
CA LEU A 14 11.67 -12.86 18.09
C LEU A 14 10.49 -11.89 18.12
N LEU A 15 10.34 -11.07 19.17
CA LEU A 15 9.31 -10.04 19.23
C LEU A 15 9.53 -8.98 18.15
N LEU A 16 10.76 -8.46 18.03
CA LEU A 16 11.11 -7.48 17.00
C LEU A 16 10.90 -8.04 15.60
N PHE A 17 11.31 -9.29 15.38
CA PHE A 17 11.10 -10.00 14.13
C PHE A 17 9.60 -10.14 13.81
N GLY A 18 8.74 -10.36 14.81
CA GLY A 18 7.29 -10.43 14.63
C GLY A 18 6.72 -9.16 14.01
N ARG A 19 7.08 -7.98 14.55
CA ARG A 19 6.62 -6.68 14.04
C ARG A 19 7.27 -6.36 12.69
N ILE A 20 8.60 -6.38 12.60
CA ILE A 20 9.35 -6.01 11.39
C ILE A 20 9.00 -6.94 10.23
N GLY A 21 8.90 -8.25 10.49
CA GLY A 21 8.49 -9.24 9.51
C GLY A 21 7.08 -9.00 8.99
N ALA A 22 6.12 -8.68 9.87
CA ALA A 22 4.75 -8.36 9.47
C ALA A 22 4.68 -7.10 8.59
N ILE A 23 5.46 -6.05 8.88
CA ILE A 23 5.53 -4.84 8.05
C ILE A 23 6.12 -5.18 6.66
N ILE A 24 7.24 -5.91 6.61
CA ILE A 24 7.91 -6.31 5.35
C ILE A 24 7.00 -7.14 4.45
N MET A 25 6.16 -8.01 5.02
CA MET A 25 5.23 -8.82 4.22
C MET A 25 4.18 -7.99 3.47
N LEU A 26 3.90 -6.77 3.90
CA LEU A 26 2.88 -5.90 3.30
C LEU A 26 3.46 -4.67 2.59
N LEU A 27 4.75 -4.40 2.76
CA LEU A 27 5.44 -3.27 2.15
C LEU A 27 5.45 -3.34 0.61
N PRO A 28 5.06 -2.27 -0.11
CA PRO A 28 5.20 -2.23 -1.57
C PRO A 28 6.65 -2.47 -1.99
N GLY A 29 6.82 -3.25 -3.05
CA GLY A 29 8.15 -3.63 -3.57
C GLY A 29 8.77 -4.87 -2.90
N PHE A 30 8.54 -5.08 -1.60
CA PHE A 30 9.12 -6.20 -0.85
C PHE A 30 8.12 -7.34 -0.60
N GLY A 31 6.88 -6.97 -0.25
CA GLY A 31 5.79 -7.90 0.10
C GLY A 31 5.08 -8.51 -1.09
N GLU A 32 5.51 -8.21 -2.31
CA GLU A 32 4.81 -8.54 -3.56
C GLU A 32 5.00 -9.99 -4.02
N ALA A 33 4.11 -10.44 -4.92
CA ALA A 33 4.05 -11.84 -5.37
C ALA A 33 5.31 -12.29 -6.13
N TYR A 34 6.03 -11.39 -6.79
CA TYR A 34 7.28 -11.71 -7.49
C TYR A 34 8.47 -11.96 -6.53
N VAL A 35 8.36 -11.60 -5.25
CA VAL A 35 9.40 -11.88 -4.25
C VAL A 35 9.05 -13.16 -3.51
N SER A 36 9.89 -14.19 -3.64
CA SER A 36 9.64 -15.46 -2.96
C SER A 36 9.55 -15.29 -1.44
N THR A 37 8.64 -16.02 -0.79
CA THR A 37 8.43 -15.95 0.67
C THR A 37 9.72 -16.21 1.46
N ARG A 38 10.60 -17.07 0.95
CA ARG A 38 11.89 -17.36 1.59
C ARG A 38 12.80 -16.13 1.63
N ILE A 39 12.89 -15.39 0.52
CA ILE A 39 13.69 -14.16 0.45
C ILE A 39 13.13 -13.11 1.39
N ARG A 40 11.80 -12.95 1.44
CA ARG A 40 11.12 -12.02 2.36
C ARG A 40 11.44 -12.32 3.82
N LEU A 41 11.39 -13.60 4.22
CA LEU A 41 11.71 -14.03 5.59
C LEU A 41 13.18 -13.81 5.95
N ILE A 42 14.10 -14.17 5.05
CA ILE A 42 15.55 -13.95 5.26
C ILE A 42 15.84 -12.45 5.40
N PHE A 43 15.25 -11.64 4.51
CA PHE A 43 15.41 -10.18 4.57
C PHE A 43 14.89 -9.61 5.88
N ALA A 44 13.71 -10.03 6.34
CA ALA A 44 13.16 -9.60 7.62
C ALA A 44 14.02 -10.01 8.82
N LEU A 45 14.60 -11.22 8.82
CA LEU A 45 15.54 -11.65 9.86
C LEU A 45 16.79 -10.78 9.87
N LEU A 46 17.43 -10.57 8.71
CA LEU A 46 18.63 -9.73 8.62
C LEU A 46 18.36 -8.29 9.03
N LEU A 47 17.22 -7.74 8.63
CA LEU A 47 16.85 -6.38 8.97
C LEU A 47 16.56 -6.21 10.47
N THR A 48 15.93 -7.21 11.09
CA THR A 48 15.74 -7.27 12.54
C THR A 48 17.08 -7.26 13.28
N LEU A 49 18.07 -8.02 12.78
CA LEU A 49 19.42 -8.04 13.35
C LEU A 49 20.11 -6.67 13.29
N VAL A 50 19.91 -5.93 12.18
CA VAL A 50 20.46 -4.57 12.01
C VAL A 50 19.75 -3.56 12.92
N PHE A 51 18.44 -3.68 13.11
CA PHE A 51 17.67 -2.74 13.94
C PHE A 51 17.76 -3.03 15.43
N TYR A 52 18.05 -4.27 15.82
CA TYR A 52 18.19 -4.69 17.22
C TYR A 52 19.04 -3.72 18.08
N PRO A 53 20.29 -3.33 17.71
CA PRO A 53 21.09 -2.41 18.51
C PRO A 53 20.59 -0.95 18.51
N MET A 54 19.74 -0.57 17.53
CA MET A 54 19.22 0.79 17.41
C MET A 54 17.98 0.99 18.29
N LEU A 55 17.25 -0.10 18.54
CA LEU A 55 16.05 -0.10 19.35
C LEU A 55 16.44 -0.26 20.82
N ASN A 56 16.50 0.86 21.55
CA ASN A 56 16.64 0.89 23.01
C ASN A 56 15.35 0.42 23.71
N VAL A 57 14.83 -0.75 23.33
CA VAL A 57 13.64 -1.32 23.96
C VAL A 57 14.01 -1.68 25.38
N SER A 58 13.45 -0.96 26.36
CA SER A 58 13.52 -1.34 27.77
C SER A 58 12.93 -2.74 27.90
N PHE A 59 13.82 -3.72 28.01
CA PHE A 59 13.48 -5.12 27.79
C PHE A 59 12.41 -5.58 28.79
N ALA A 60 11.26 -6.00 28.26
CA ALA A 60 10.29 -6.74 29.04
C ALA A 60 11.02 -7.96 29.65
N LEU A 61 10.92 -8.11 30.96
CA LEU A 61 11.22 -9.40 31.59
C LEU A 61 10.37 -10.45 30.86
N ILE A 62 10.98 -11.58 30.52
CA ILE A 62 10.25 -12.69 29.89
C ILE A 62 9.05 -13.00 30.81
N PRO A 63 7.80 -12.91 30.31
CA PRO A 63 6.65 -13.22 31.13
C PRO A 63 6.80 -14.64 31.71
N GLU A 64 6.50 -14.81 33.00
CA GLU A 64 6.60 -16.12 33.65
C GLU A 64 5.57 -17.13 33.09
N SER A 65 4.56 -16.65 32.37
CA SER A 65 3.52 -17.47 31.74
C SER A 65 3.70 -17.57 30.22
N LEU A 66 3.49 -18.79 29.69
CA LEU A 66 3.49 -19.04 28.24
C LEU A 66 2.40 -18.23 27.51
N SER A 67 1.28 -17.96 28.17
CA SER A 67 0.21 -17.11 27.64
C SER A 67 0.65 -15.66 27.47
N GLY A 68 1.45 -15.12 28.41
CA GLY A 68 2.01 -13.77 28.29
C GLY A 68 2.98 -13.63 27.12
N VAL A 69 3.84 -14.62 26.92
CA VAL A 69 4.76 -14.68 25.77
C VAL A 69 4.00 -14.67 24.44
N PHE A 70 2.98 -15.52 24.30
CA PHE A 70 2.17 -15.58 23.08
C PHE A 70 1.41 -14.28 22.81
N MET A 71 0.86 -13.67 23.87
CA MET A 71 0.11 -12.42 23.78
C MET A 71 0.99 -11.25 23.31
N LEU A 72 2.20 -11.11 23.85
CA LEU A 72 3.16 -10.09 23.40
C LEU A 72 3.56 -10.30 21.93
N MET A 73 3.83 -11.55 21.52
CA MET A 73 4.16 -11.85 20.13
C MET A 73 3.01 -11.50 19.18
N MET A 74 1.76 -11.80 19.56
CA MET A 74 0.59 -11.43 18.76
C MET A 74 0.41 -9.92 18.68
N GLN A 75 0.65 -9.18 19.77
CA GLN A 75 0.60 -7.72 19.76
C GLN A 75 1.60 -7.12 18.77
N GLU A 76 2.85 -7.57 18.80
CA GLU A 76 3.90 -7.11 17.88
C GLU A 76 3.55 -7.39 16.41
N ILE A 77 3.03 -8.58 16.11
CA ILE A 77 2.58 -8.95 14.77
C ILE A 77 1.40 -8.07 14.34
N LEU A 78 0.41 -7.83 15.21
CA LEU A 78 -0.76 -7.02 14.89
C LEU A 78 -0.39 -5.55 14.61
N ILE A 79 0.52 -4.98 15.38
CA ILE A 79 1.05 -3.62 15.13
C ILE A 79 1.75 -3.58 13.78
N GLY A 80 2.60 -4.57 13.49
CA GLY A 80 3.31 -4.63 12.21
C GLY A 80 2.36 -4.81 11.02
N LEU A 81 1.34 -5.66 11.16
CA LEU A 81 0.29 -5.84 10.16
C LEU A 81 -0.50 -4.55 9.95
N PHE A 82 -0.81 -3.81 11.01
CA PHE A 82 -1.55 -2.55 10.91
C PHE A 82 -0.78 -1.48 10.13
N ILE A 83 0.51 -1.29 10.44
CA ILE A 83 1.37 -0.34 9.73
C ILE A 83 1.51 -0.75 8.27
N GLY A 84 1.85 -2.01 8.01
CA GLY A 84 2.00 -2.53 6.66
C GLY A 84 0.69 -2.48 5.85
N ALA A 85 -0.44 -2.78 6.47
CA ALA A 85 -1.75 -2.72 5.83
C ALA A 85 -2.14 -1.29 5.48
N SER A 86 -1.85 -0.32 6.35
CA SER A 86 -2.09 1.11 6.08
C SER A 86 -1.34 1.57 4.82
N ILE A 87 -0.07 1.19 4.68
CA ILE A 87 0.74 1.49 3.48
C ILE A 87 0.15 0.81 2.24
N LYS A 88 -0.17 -0.48 2.34
CA LYS A 88 -0.72 -1.26 1.22
C LYS A 88 -2.10 -0.75 0.76
N LEU A 89 -2.92 -0.31 1.71
CA LEU A 89 -4.22 0.29 1.44
C LEU A 89 -4.07 1.60 0.65
N PHE A 90 -3.07 2.42 0.98
CA PHE A 90 -2.78 3.63 0.23
C PHE A 90 -2.35 3.33 -1.21
N MET A 91 -1.52 2.31 -1.41
CA MET A 91 -1.16 1.82 -2.75
C MET A 91 -2.39 1.37 -3.55
N SER A 92 -3.41 0.81 -2.89
CA SER A 92 -4.66 0.41 -3.57
C SER A 92 -5.39 1.55 -4.26
N ALA A 93 -5.13 2.81 -3.86
CA ALA A 93 -5.67 3.99 -4.53
C ALA A 93 -5.32 4.04 -6.02
N LEU A 94 -4.10 3.61 -6.39
CA LEU A 94 -3.65 3.53 -7.78
C LEU A 94 -4.40 2.46 -8.56
N GLY A 95 -4.65 1.32 -7.92
CA GLY A 95 -5.46 0.24 -8.49
C GLY A 95 -6.89 0.69 -8.77
N MET A 96 -7.51 1.36 -7.81
CA MET A 96 -8.85 1.94 -7.94
C MET A 96 -8.90 3.01 -9.03
N ALA A 97 -7.97 3.98 -9.01
CA ALA A 97 -7.89 5.03 -10.01
C ALA A 97 -7.72 4.44 -11.43
N GLY A 98 -6.80 3.49 -11.59
CA GLY A 98 -6.54 2.83 -12.87
C GLY A 98 -7.74 2.03 -13.38
N MET A 99 -8.50 1.39 -12.48
CA MET A 99 -9.76 0.72 -12.84
C MET A 99 -10.80 1.73 -13.36
N VAL A 100 -10.98 2.86 -12.67
CA VAL A 100 -11.91 3.92 -13.14
C VAL A 100 -11.47 4.45 -14.50
N VAL A 101 -10.18 4.75 -14.68
CA VAL A 101 -9.63 5.20 -15.99
C VAL A 101 -9.89 4.18 -17.09
N ALA A 102 -9.64 2.89 -16.82
CA ALA A 102 -9.91 1.82 -17.78
C ALA A 102 -11.39 1.74 -18.16
N MET A 103 -12.30 1.88 -17.20
CA MET A 103 -13.74 1.89 -17.45
C MET A 103 -14.16 3.08 -18.32
N GLN A 104 -13.67 4.29 -18.06
CA GLN A 104 -14.06 5.48 -18.81
C GLN A 104 -13.54 5.47 -20.25
N THR A 105 -12.36 4.90 -20.48
CA THR A 105 -11.70 4.84 -21.80
C THR A 105 -12.12 3.64 -22.65
N GLY A 106 -13.00 2.77 -22.13
CA GLY A 106 -13.45 1.55 -22.83
C GLY A 106 -12.44 0.40 -22.80
N LEU A 107 -11.37 0.52 -22.00
CA LEU A 107 -10.35 -0.51 -21.77
C LEU A 107 -10.62 -1.35 -20.50
N GLY A 108 -11.81 -1.29 -19.93
CA GLY A 108 -12.16 -2.04 -18.71
C GLY A 108 -12.05 -3.57 -18.86
N SER A 109 -12.14 -4.09 -20.08
CA SER A 109 -11.91 -5.51 -20.40
C SER A 109 -10.46 -5.83 -20.77
N ALA A 110 -9.60 -4.82 -20.94
CA ALA A 110 -8.19 -4.99 -21.25
C ALA A 110 -7.41 -5.26 -19.96
N MET A 111 -7.31 -6.54 -19.62
CA MET A 111 -6.60 -7.01 -18.43
C MET A 111 -5.14 -7.31 -18.76
N SER A 112 -4.26 -7.01 -17.81
CA SER A 112 -2.84 -7.35 -17.85
C SER A 112 -2.44 -8.05 -16.55
N PHE A 113 -1.41 -8.88 -16.60
CA PHE A 113 -0.86 -9.47 -15.39
C PHE A 113 -0.19 -8.37 -14.56
N ASP A 114 -0.66 -8.19 -13.32
CA ASP A 114 -0.08 -7.28 -12.34
C ASP A 114 0.95 -8.04 -11.49
N PRO A 115 2.27 -7.79 -11.67
CA PRO A 115 3.29 -8.50 -10.91
C PRO A 115 3.22 -8.24 -9.41
N ASN A 116 2.76 -7.07 -8.98
CA ASN A 116 2.66 -6.72 -7.57
C ASN A 116 1.60 -7.63 -6.91
N GLN A 117 0.39 -7.64 -7.49
CA GLN A 117 -0.74 -8.39 -6.94
C GLN A 117 -0.74 -9.89 -7.31
N GLY A 118 0.10 -10.32 -8.25
CA GLY A 118 0.14 -11.72 -8.70
C GLY A 118 -1.15 -12.20 -9.38
N SER A 119 -1.97 -11.26 -9.87
CA SER A 119 -3.27 -11.54 -10.51
C SER A 119 -3.49 -10.61 -11.70
N GLN A 120 -4.59 -10.78 -12.42
CA GLN A 120 -4.91 -9.87 -13.53
C GLN A 120 -5.56 -8.58 -13.00
N ALA A 121 -5.08 -7.44 -13.48
CA ALA A 121 -5.65 -6.13 -13.22
C ALA A 121 -5.84 -5.35 -14.53
N PRO A 122 -6.71 -4.32 -14.57
CA PRO A 122 -6.84 -3.46 -15.74
C PRO A 122 -5.51 -2.83 -16.13
N PHE A 123 -5.24 -2.72 -17.43
CA PHE A 123 -3.95 -2.25 -17.95
C PHE A 123 -3.44 -0.95 -17.31
N PHE A 124 -4.29 0.07 -17.16
CA PHE A 124 -3.90 1.33 -16.52
C PHE A 124 -3.60 1.21 -15.03
N ALA A 125 -4.29 0.31 -14.31
CA ALA A 125 -3.99 0.04 -12.91
C ALA A 125 -2.59 -0.58 -12.76
N THR A 126 -2.23 -1.52 -13.63
CA THR A 126 -0.90 -2.15 -13.63
C THR A 126 0.20 -1.11 -13.90
N ILE A 127 0.02 -0.24 -14.91
CA ILE A 127 1.01 0.80 -15.23
C ILE A 127 1.18 1.79 -14.07
N LEU A 128 0.08 2.29 -13.49
CA LEU A 128 0.14 3.24 -12.39
C LEU A 128 0.84 2.64 -11.16
N ASN A 129 0.53 1.39 -10.82
CA ASN A 129 1.20 0.68 -9.72
C ASN A 129 2.70 0.50 -9.98
N LEU A 130 3.08 0.04 -11.17
CA LEU A 130 4.50 -0.15 -11.53
C LEU A 130 5.27 1.17 -11.46
N MET A 131 4.69 2.24 -12.00
CA MET A 131 5.29 3.58 -11.96
C MET A 131 5.44 4.09 -10.53
N ALA A 132 4.40 3.96 -9.70
CA ALA A 132 4.45 4.43 -8.32
C ALA A 132 5.51 3.70 -7.51
N VAL A 133 5.57 2.36 -7.59
CA VAL A 133 6.62 1.58 -6.91
C VAL A 133 7.99 2.04 -7.40
N THR A 134 8.19 2.14 -8.71
CA THR A 134 9.48 2.59 -9.28
C THR A 134 9.87 3.96 -8.74
N LEU A 135 8.94 4.91 -8.74
CA LEU A 135 9.23 6.27 -8.29
C LEU A 135 9.42 6.38 -6.77
N ILE A 136 8.74 5.58 -5.96
CA ILE A 136 9.00 5.49 -4.50
C ILE A 136 10.46 5.11 -4.22
N PHE A 137 11.04 4.23 -5.03
CA PHE A 137 12.46 3.89 -4.91
C PHE A 137 13.37 4.97 -5.46
N VAL A 138 13.04 5.56 -6.62
CA VAL A 138 13.85 6.62 -7.26
C VAL A 138 13.87 7.92 -6.43
N THR A 139 12.80 8.24 -5.71
CA THR A 139 12.70 9.44 -4.87
C THR A 139 13.10 9.19 -3.40
N ASP A 140 13.69 8.04 -3.09
CA ASP A 140 14.12 7.65 -1.74
C ASP A 140 12.99 7.61 -0.68
N LEU A 141 11.72 7.67 -1.08
CA LEU A 141 10.58 7.56 -0.16
C LEU A 141 10.55 6.21 0.57
N HIS A 142 11.15 5.18 -0.01
CA HIS A 142 11.30 3.89 0.64
C HIS A 142 12.10 3.93 1.95
N HIS A 143 12.95 4.95 2.18
CA HIS A 143 13.61 5.15 3.48
C HIS A 143 12.62 5.44 4.62
N LEU A 144 11.48 6.05 4.31
CA LEU A 144 10.42 6.29 5.29
C LEU A 144 9.83 4.98 5.81
N PHE A 145 9.89 3.88 5.04
CA PHE A 145 9.48 2.56 5.52
C PHE A 145 10.32 2.10 6.70
N PHE A 146 11.64 2.21 6.57
CA PHE A 146 12.58 1.82 7.62
C PHE A 146 12.47 2.74 8.83
N ARG A 147 12.28 4.04 8.60
CA ARG A 147 12.08 4.99 9.69
C ARG A 147 10.78 4.73 10.45
N ALA A 148 9.67 4.49 9.75
CA ALA A 148 8.40 4.12 10.35
C ALA A 148 8.49 2.81 11.17
N MET A 149 9.29 1.83 10.73
CA MET A 149 9.53 0.61 11.53
C MET A 149 10.19 0.94 12.87
N ILE A 150 11.22 1.79 12.87
CA ILE A 150 11.96 2.16 14.08
C ILE A 150 11.09 3.03 15.00
N ASP A 151 10.48 4.08 14.44
CA ASP A 151 9.67 5.04 15.20
C ASP A 151 8.36 4.40 15.71
N SER A 152 7.90 3.31 15.10
CA SER A 152 6.77 2.52 15.62
C SER A 152 6.99 2.03 17.05
N TYR A 153 8.25 1.83 17.48
CA TYR A 153 8.56 1.41 18.85
C TYR A 153 8.44 2.56 19.86
N ALA A 154 8.53 3.82 19.39
CA ALA A 154 8.23 4.99 20.21
C ALA A 154 6.71 5.25 20.27
N LEU A 155 6.00 5.03 19.16
CA LEU A 155 4.54 5.17 19.09
C LEU A 155 3.78 4.06 19.83
N PHE A 156 4.25 2.82 19.70
CA PHE A 156 3.64 1.63 20.29
C PHE A 156 4.69 0.85 21.10
N PRO A 157 4.95 1.26 22.36
CA PRO A 157 5.94 0.61 23.22
C PRO A 157 5.57 -0.85 23.51
N THR A 158 6.55 -1.75 23.45
CA THR A 158 6.36 -3.20 23.70
C THR A 158 6.01 -3.53 25.17
N ASN A 159 6.19 -2.59 26.10
CA ASN A 159 6.03 -2.81 27.54
C ASN A 159 4.74 -2.25 28.15
N SER A 160 3.85 -1.64 27.35
CA SER A 160 2.57 -1.18 27.88
C SER A 160 1.68 -2.40 28.15
N SER A 161 1.38 -2.68 29.42
CA SER A 161 0.34 -3.64 29.81
C SER A 161 -1.06 -3.22 29.33
N GLU A 162 -1.16 -2.04 28.74
CA GLU A 162 -2.35 -1.55 28.05
C GLU A 162 -2.50 -2.32 26.73
N PHE A 163 -3.66 -2.97 26.60
CA PHE A 163 -4.08 -3.58 25.35
C PHE A 163 -4.06 -2.55 24.23
N ILE A 164 -3.75 -3.00 23.00
CA ILE A 164 -3.83 -2.21 21.77
C ILE A 164 -5.10 -1.34 21.82
N PRO A 165 -5.02 0.00 21.66
CA PRO A 165 -6.19 0.86 21.65
C PRO A 165 -7.01 0.59 20.38
N ILE A 166 -7.88 -0.42 20.43
CA ILE A 166 -8.65 -0.94 19.29
C ILE A 166 -9.45 0.19 18.61
N GLY A 167 -9.96 1.15 19.40
CA GLY A 167 -10.70 2.31 18.91
C GLY A 167 -9.85 3.19 17.99
N ASP A 168 -8.62 3.51 18.40
CA ASP A 168 -7.72 4.37 17.63
C ASP A 168 -7.23 3.66 16.36
N PHE A 169 -6.90 2.36 16.46
CA PHE A 169 -6.54 1.54 15.30
C PHE A 169 -7.69 1.47 14.28
N ALA A 170 -8.92 1.27 14.74
CA ALA A 170 -10.09 1.26 13.87
C ALA A 170 -10.34 2.63 13.23
N ALA A 171 -10.20 3.73 13.98
CA ALA A 171 -10.34 5.09 13.48
C ALA A 171 -9.30 5.40 12.39
N MET A 172 -8.03 5.09 12.64
CA MET A 172 -6.94 5.27 11.68
C MET A 172 -7.11 4.39 10.43
N ALA A 173 -7.60 3.15 10.59
CA ALA A 173 -7.90 2.28 9.45
C ALA A 173 -9.02 2.86 8.57
N MET A 174 -10.12 3.32 9.19
CA MET A 174 -11.22 3.98 8.46
C MET A 174 -10.76 5.25 7.75
N GLU A 175 -9.94 6.05 8.42
CA GLU A 175 -9.35 7.25 7.82
C GLU A 175 -8.44 6.91 6.64
N SER A 176 -7.62 5.87 6.77
CA SER A 176 -6.76 5.39 5.67
C SER A 176 -7.59 4.94 4.47
N ILE A 177 -8.71 4.24 4.69
CA ILE A 177 -9.64 3.83 3.61
C ILE A 177 -10.23 5.06 2.92
N SER A 178 -10.75 6.01 3.71
CA SER A 178 -11.34 7.25 3.21
C SER A 178 -10.33 8.05 2.37
N ARG A 179 -9.11 8.25 2.88
CA ARG A 179 -8.03 8.98 2.19
C ARG A 179 -7.61 8.27 0.90
N SER A 180 -7.49 6.95 0.91
CA SER A 180 -7.11 6.15 -0.28
C SER A 180 -8.19 6.23 -1.37
N PHE A 181 -9.46 6.11 -0.99
CA PHE A 181 -10.58 6.27 -1.91
C PHE A 181 -10.66 7.69 -2.47
N TYR A 182 -10.52 8.70 -1.61
CA TYR A 182 -10.51 10.10 -2.01
C TYR A 182 -9.38 10.40 -3.00
N LEU A 183 -8.18 9.89 -2.75
CA LEU A 183 -7.04 10.00 -3.66
C LEU A 183 -7.34 9.33 -5.01
N ALA A 184 -7.90 8.12 -5.00
CA ALA A 184 -8.28 7.42 -6.23
C ALA A 184 -9.30 8.21 -7.06
N MET A 185 -10.28 8.82 -6.40
CA MET A 185 -11.28 9.68 -7.06
C MET A 185 -10.66 10.97 -7.60
N GLN A 186 -9.74 11.61 -6.87
CA GLN A 186 -9.02 12.79 -7.37
C GLN A 186 -8.19 12.47 -8.61
N MET A 187 -7.46 11.36 -8.59
CA MET A 187 -6.63 10.93 -9.72
C MET A 187 -7.48 10.60 -10.95
N SER A 188 -8.66 9.99 -10.75
CA SER A 188 -9.56 9.60 -11.84
C SER A 188 -10.55 10.69 -12.27
N ALA A 189 -10.71 11.77 -11.51
CA ALA A 189 -11.62 12.89 -11.79
C ALA A 189 -11.57 13.41 -13.24
N PRO A 190 -10.39 13.71 -13.85
CA PRO A 190 -10.35 14.20 -15.23
C PRO A 190 -10.92 13.18 -16.23
N PHE A 191 -10.70 11.87 -16.00
CA PHE A 191 -11.24 10.80 -16.82
C PHE A 191 -12.73 10.59 -16.61
N ILE A 192 -13.23 10.79 -15.39
CA ILE A 192 -14.68 10.77 -15.11
C ILE A 192 -15.36 11.90 -15.87
N LEU A 193 -14.83 13.13 -15.80
CA LEU A 193 -15.38 14.28 -16.52
C LEU A 193 -15.36 14.06 -18.04
N TYR A 194 -14.22 13.59 -18.56
CA TYR A 194 -14.11 13.19 -19.96
C TYR A 194 -15.16 12.14 -20.33
N GLY A 195 -15.25 11.05 -19.56
CA GLY A 195 -16.16 9.95 -19.82
C GLY A 195 -17.62 10.40 -19.82
N VAL A 196 -18.01 11.28 -18.90
CA VAL A 196 -19.36 11.88 -18.88
C VAL A 196 -19.63 12.65 -20.18
N VAL A 197 -18.72 13.55 -20.57
CA VAL A 197 -18.88 14.36 -21.80
C VAL A 197 -18.93 13.46 -23.04
N PHE A 198 -18.04 12.47 -23.11
CA PHE A 198 -17.97 11.52 -24.22
C PHE A 198 -19.24 10.69 -24.34
N ASN A 199 -19.73 10.10 -23.24
CA ASN A 199 -20.95 9.28 -23.24
C ASN A 199 -22.20 10.11 -23.55
N VAL A 200 -22.29 11.35 -23.06
CA VAL A 200 -23.39 12.26 -23.44
C VAL A 200 -23.35 12.58 -24.94
N GLY A 201 -22.17 12.89 -25.47
CA GLY A 201 -21.98 13.09 -26.91
C GLY A 201 -22.39 11.88 -27.75
N LEU A 202 -22.00 10.68 -27.30
CA LEU A 202 -22.43 9.42 -27.93
C LEU A 202 -23.93 9.20 -27.86
N GLY A 203 -24.57 9.51 -26.73
CA GLY A 203 -26.02 9.41 -26.59
C GLY A 203 -26.78 10.31 -27.57
N ILE A 204 -26.29 11.53 -27.79
CA ILE A 204 -26.85 12.45 -28.78
C ILE A 204 -26.67 11.89 -30.20
N LEU A 205 -25.46 11.45 -30.54
CA LEU A 205 -25.17 10.81 -31.84
C LEU A 205 -26.05 9.59 -32.09
N ALA A 206 -26.24 8.74 -31.08
CA ALA A 206 -27.08 7.53 -31.16
C ALA A 206 -28.53 7.86 -31.48
N LYS A 207 -29.03 8.99 -30.98
CA LYS A 207 -30.37 9.49 -31.29
C LYS A 207 -30.47 10.06 -32.71
N LEU A 208 -29.41 10.68 -33.22
CA LEU A 208 -29.38 11.27 -34.57
C LEU A 208 -29.23 10.21 -35.68
N MET A 209 -28.47 9.14 -35.42
CA MET A 209 -28.18 8.08 -36.39
C MET A 209 -28.49 6.69 -35.82
N PRO A 210 -29.77 6.36 -35.51
CA PRO A 210 -30.14 5.13 -34.81
C PRO A 210 -29.90 3.85 -35.62
N GLN A 211 -29.74 3.96 -36.95
CA GLN A 211 -29.49 2.83 -37.84
C GLN A 211 -28.02 2.35 -37.79
N ILE A 212 -27.09 3.17 -37.31
CA ILE A 212 -25.68 2.80 -37.17
C ILE A 212 -25.40 2.35 -35.74
N GLN A 213 -24.63 1.27 -35.59
CA GLN A 213 -24.09 0.85 -34.30
C GLN A 213 -22.95 1.79 -33.87
N ILE A 214 -23.29 2.99 -33.40
CA ILE A 214 -22.33 4.06 -33.13
C ILE A 214 -21.23 3.65 -32.14
N TYR A 215 -21.53 2.74 -31.22
CA TYR A 215 -20.55 2.22 -30.27
C TYR A 215 -19.32 1.59 -30.96
N PHE A 216 -19.50 0.91 -32.09
CA PHE A 216 -18.38 0.33 -32.86
C PHE A 216 -17.46 1.39 -33.47
N VAL A 217 -18.01 2.53 -33.87
CA VAL A 217 -17.25 3.64 -34.44
C VAL A 217 -16.59 4.48 -33.33
N ALA A 218 -17.29 4.63 -32.20
CA ALA A 218 -16.86 5.45 -31.09
C ALA A 218 -15.79 4.80 -30.22
N MET A 219 -15.81 3.47 -30.05
CA MET A 219 -14.90 2.78 -29.14
C MET A 219 -13.42 2.97 -29.51
N PRO A 220 -12.99 2.82 -30.79
CA PRO A 220 -11.61 3.14 -31.18
C PRO A 220 -11.21 4.58 -30.87
N ALA A 221 -12.13 5.54 -31.07
CA ALA A 221 -11.89 6.95 -30.74
C ALA A 221 -11.79 7.17 -29.23
N ASN A 222 -12.64 6.52 -28.42
CA ASN A 222 -12.59 6.56 -26.95
C ASN A 222 -11.24 6.09 -26.42
N ILE A 223 -10.77 4.96 -26.93
CA ILE A 223 -9.47 4.37 -26.56
C ILE A 223 -8.34 5.33 -26.94
N GLY A 224 -8.35 5.87 -28.16
CA GLY A 224 -7.34 6.81 -28.63
C GLY A 224 -7.25 8.08 -27.78
N ILE A 225 -8.39 8.70 -27.47
CA ILE A 225 -8.46 9.87 -26.59
C ILE A 225 -8.02 9.49 -25.17
N GLY A 226 -8.42 8.33 -24.67
CA GLY A 226 -8.01 7.80 -23.38
C GLY A 226 -6.50 7.69 -23.23
N PHE A 227 -5.80 7.18 -24.24
CA PHE A 227 -4.34 7.13 -24.25
C PHE A 227 -3.70 8.52 -24.29
N ILE A 228 -4.25 9.45 -25.08
CA ILE A 228 -3.75 10.84 -25.12
C ILE A 228 -3.91 11.51 -23.75
N LEU A 229 -5.08 11.39 -23.12
CA LEU A 229 -5.33 11.91 -21.78
C LEU A 229 -4.39 11.28 -20.76
N MET A 230 -4.19 9.96 -20.81
CA MET A 230 -3.23 9.28 -19.95
C MET A 230 -1.81 9.80 -20.14
N MET A 231 -1.35 9.95 -21.39
CA MET A 231 -0.03 10.48 -21.68
C MET A 231 0.18 11.90 -21.11
N LEU A 232 -0.84 12.74 -21.16
CA LEU A 232 -0.78 14.11 -20.63
C LEU A 232 -0.86 14.17 -19.10
N LEU A 233 -1.66 13.29 -18.49
CA LEU A 233 -2.00 13.37 -17.07
C LEU A 233 -1.15 12.46 -16.17
N VAL A 234 -0.57 11.37 -16.71
CA VAL A 234 0.11 10.36 -15.88
C VAL A 234 1.20 10.96 -15.00
N GLY A 235 1.98 11.91 -15.51
CA GLY A 235 3.01 12.60 -14.73
C GLY A 235 2.41 13.29 -13.51
N SER A 236 1.37 14.10 -13.72
CA SER A 236 0.66 14.81 -12.65
C SER A 236 -0.05 13.89 -11.66
N MET A 237 -0.62 12.78 -12.15
CA MET A 237 -1.30 11.79 -11.33
C MET A 237 -0.32 11.11 -10.36
N VAL A 238 0.83 10.70 -10.87
CA VAL A 238 1.81 9.97 -10.04
C VAL A 238 2.56 10.92 -9.11
N THR A 239 2.90 12.15 -9.52
CA THR A 239 3.46 13.15 -8.59
C THR A 239 2.49 13.46 -7.45
N TRP A 240 1.20 13.66 -7.77
CA TRP A 240 0.17 13.88 -6.76
C TRP A 240 0.05 12.70 -5.79
N PHE A 241 0.12 11.47 -6.30
CA PHE A 241 0.16 10.28 -5.47
C PHE A 241 1.37 10.27 -4.53
N LEU A 242 2.58 10.55 -5.05
CA LEU A 242 3.82 10.53 -4.26
C LEU A 242 3.81 11.58 -3.14
N ASP A 243 3.31 12.78 -3.41
CA ASP A 243 3.19 13.84 -2.40
C ASP A 243 2.27 13.39 -1.26
N ARG A 244 1.12 12.81 -1.61
CA ARG A 244 0.14 12.31 -0.64
C ARG A 244 0.66 11.09 0.12
N PHE A 245 1.35 10.19 -0.56
CA PHE A 245 2.00 9.03 0.04
C PHE A 245 3.07 9.45 1.05
N GLY A 246 3.95 10.39 0.68
CA GLY A 246 4.96 10.94 1.58
C GLY A 246 4.34 11.60 2.81
N SER A 247 3.29 12.40 2.62
CA SER A 247 2.59 13.05 3.74
C SER A 247 1.98 12.06 4.74
N MET A 248 1.43 10.94 4.25
CA MET A 248 0.88 9.88 5.09
C MET A 248 1.97 9.08 5.80
N MET A 249 3.07 8.78 5.11
CA MET A 249 4.23 8.10 5.71
C MET A 249 4.85 8.91 6.86
N LEU A 250 4.83 10.25 6.77
CA LEU A 250 5.31 11.13 7.83
C LEU A 250 4.44 11.08 9.10
N GLU A 251 3.20 10.60 9.05
CA GLU A 251 2.36 10.40 10.26
C GLU A 251 2.88 9.25 11.14
N PHE A 252 3.62 8.31 10.55
CA PHE A 252 4.24 7.18 11.26
C PHE A 252 5.69 7.44 11.68
N VAL A 253 6.21 8.64 11.41
CA VAL A 253 7.60 9.04 11.63
C VAL A 253 7.64 10.20 12.62
N ILE A 254 8.53 10.13 13.61
CA ILE A 254 8.71 11.18 14.65
C ILE A 254 10.06 11.88 14.46
#